data_AF-A0A8J7ER14-F1
#
_entry.id   AF-A0A8J7ER14-F1
#
_cell.length_a   1.000
_cell.length_b   1.000
_cell.length_c   1.000
_cell.angle_alpha   90.00
_cell.angle_beta   90.00
_cell.angle_gamma   90.00
#
_symmetry.space_group_name_H-M   'P 1'
#
loop_
_entity.id
_entity.type
_entity.pdbx_description
1 polymer ?
#
loop_
_entity_poly.entity_id
_entity_poly.type
_entity_poly.pdbx_seq_one_letter_code
_entity_poly.pdbx_strand_id
1 'polypeptide(L)'
;MKRTKLPPIFYQSDGEDIWLRELLPSLNPNFQPHILSCGAGFDSLALLIEYIENPDSRDFPLENLIVVHAVVGGESVETKLLMEQVIFPLCREHNIWFIQACRNGEREKDGITILSSTRQPTTFYVRGAYSLLTYLVMSGTVPQRNGSSRLCTLKFKGWVIDTIARYLFGDSPRQRYIGFNADETQRAKSDKSISNREPSPYYLIGYNADETKRLKDKSFGDIQQPYDYEIGFNADEAGRIKESRDRKQVFRFPLIEMGYGRAWCVSRVNEFANRRTHGRITQGRKSFCVNGCPFSECNGKRQRGNNTHGDLRDDWLSEPRYGGEAAFIEHISLAINDQQPLYTKQLVIDILKETDNQAAIAHYERLLAGEYWVDLVIPNLQRLVKDPKYLFPASAQKQIDGLLDDRTWAVYCVRRIFATDVSMPYRQTQILFQGNQTDTLVFLSELAEQYEKTPEMVELSYRFWTIERPQPYWTEVEVQTKTGKKRTKRIKVVPPRPYVEEYFVAAPAAVYDKQRITPELYDLKWLGITGQLPRIGINDEEATITTSSNRVKSRSSAATNRRRISVSSNPGISMS
;
A
#
# COMPACT_ATOMS: atom_id res chain seq x y z
N MET A 1 -15.94 -17.08 31.60
CA MET A 1 -15.01 -15.96 31.32
C MET A 1 -15.81 -14.80 30.72
N LYS A 2 -15.60 -13.56 31.17
CA LYS A 2 -16.26 -12.38 30.57
C LYS A 2 -15.58 -12.09 29.23
N ARG A 3 -16.35 -12.14 28.14
CA ARG A 3 -15.92 -11.75 26.80
C ARG A 3 -15.31 -10.34 26.87
N THR A 4 -14.01 -10.22 26.65
CA THR A 4 -13.37 -8.90 26.61
C THR A 4 -13.54 -8.35 25.20
N LYS A 5 -14.33 -7.28 25.07
CA LYS A 5 -14.43 -6.55 23.80
C LYS A 5 -13.02 -6.10 23.39
N LEU A 6 -12.69 -6.29 22.11
CA LEU A 6 -11.45 -5.80 21.54
C LEU A 6 -11.37 -4.27 21.67
N PRO A 7 -10.17 -3.69 21.82
CA PRO A 7 -10.03 -2.24 21.84
C PRO A 7 -10.48 -1.62 20.52
N PRO A 8 -10.77 -0.31 20.47
CA PRO A 8 -11.17 0.38 19.25
C PRO A 8 -10.18 0.28 18.08
N ILE A 9 -8.90 -0.02 18.36
CA ILE A 9 -7.86 -0.22 17.33
C ILE A 9 -7.86 -1.64 16.71
N PHE A 10 -8.69 -2.55 17.25
CA PHE A 10 -8.83 -3.92 16.77
C PHE A 10 -10.26 -4.16 16.29
N TYR A 11 -10.38 -4.63 15.06
CA TYR A 11 -11.65 -4.95 14.43
C TYR A 11 -11.72 -6.46 14.16
N GLN A 12 -12.93 -7.02 14.21
CA GLN A 12 -13.18 -8.42 13.84
C GLN A 12 -13.75 -8.46 12.42
N SER A 13 -13.33 -9.44 11.63
CA SER A 13 -14.06 -9.80 10.41
C SER A 13 -15.40 -10.44 10.78
N ASP A 14 -16.43 -10.20 9.98
CA ASP A 14 -17.75 -10.78 10.20
C ASP A 14 -17.69 -12.32 10.21
N GLY A 15 -18.22 -12.96 11.26
CA GLY A 15 -18.51 -14.39 11.28
C GLY A 15 -17.59 -15.31 12.10
N GLU A 16 -16.47 -14.83 12.66
CA GLU A 16 -15.65 -15.59 13.62
C GLU A 16 -15.54 -14.88 14.97
N ASP A 17 -15.81 -15.62 16.05
CA ASP A 17 -15.54 -15.17 17.42
C ASP A 17 -14.00 -15.16 17.63
N ILE A 18 -13.38 -14.00 17.45
CA ILE A 18 -11.93 -13.83 17.50
C ILE A 18 -11.47 -13.46 18.91
N TRP A 19 -10.65 -14.33 19.52
CA TRP A 19 -10.17 -14.17 20.89
C TRP A 19 -8.64 -14.00 20.96
N LEU A 20 -8.14 -12.77 21.01
CA LEU A 20 -6.69 -12.57 21.19
C LEU A 20 -6.22 -12.83 22.62
N ARG A 21 -6.94 -12.40 23.65
CA ARG A 21 -6.44 -12.53 25.04
C ARG A 21 -6.84 -13.82 25.72
N GLU A 22 -7.90 -14.49 25.27
CA GLU A 22 -8.41 -15.70 25.93
C GLU A 22 -7.50 -16.91 25.71
N LEU A 23 -6.62 -16.86 24.71
CA LEU A 23 -5.59 -17.87 24.49
C LEU A 23 -4.30 -17.60 25.29
N LEU A 24 -4.11 -16.41 25.88
CA LEU A 24 -2.96 -16.13 26.74
C LEU A 24 -2.91 -17.02 27.99
N PRO A 25 -4.03 -17.27 28.71
CA PRO A 25 -4.05 -18.23 29.82
C PRO A 25 -3.74 -19.68 29.40
N SER A 26 -3.84 -20.01 28.10
CA SER A 26 -3.46 -21.34 27.60
C SER A 26 -1.96 -21.50 27.36
N LEU A 27 -1.17 -20.43 27.53
CA LEU A 27 0.28 -20.52 27.49
C LEU A 27 0.80 -21.14 28.79
N ASN A 28 1.90 -21.89 28.72
CA ASN A 28 2.57 -22.38 29.91
C ASN A 28 3.14 -21.21 30.71
N PRO A 29 2.72 -21.01 31.97
CA PRO A 29 3.19 -19.88 32.77
C PRO A 29 4.68 -19.97 33.14
N ASN A 30 5.30 -21.15 33.02
CA ASN A 30 6.72 -21.35 33.31
C ASN A 30 7.64 -20.87 32.19
N PHE A 31 7.10 -20.57 31.02
CA PHE A 31 7.86 -20.12 29.85
C PHE A 31 7.40 -18.75 29.39
N GLN A 32 8.32 -17.98 28.82
CA GLN A 32 7.96 -16.72 28.17
C GLN A 32 7.13 -16.99 26.91
N PRO A 33 6.26 -16.05 26.49
CA PRO A 33 5.64 -16.12 25.18
C PRO A 33 6.66 -15.87 24.05
N HIS A 34 6.56 -16.64 22.98
CA HIS A 34 7.45 -16.57 21.81
C HIS A 34 6.67 -16.19 20.57
N ILE A 35 7.06 -15.12 19.87
CA ILE A 35 6.37 -14.67 18.64
C ILE A 35 7.22 -14.98 17.42
N LEU A 36 6.71 -15.79 16.50
CA LEU A 36 7.28 -15.97 15.16
C LEU A 36 6.55 -15.07 14.16
N SER A 37 7.29 -14.15 13.51
CA SER A 37 6.76 -13.35 12.40
C SER A 37 6.76 -14.20 11.13
N CYS A 38 5.59 -14.68 10.72
CA CYS A 38 5.44 -15.54 9.55
C CYS A 38 5.16 -14.73 8.30
N GLY A 39 6.13 -14.70 7.39
CA GLY A 39 5.97 -14.08 6.07
C GLY A 39 5.35 -15.00 5.02
N ALA A 40 4.97 -16.23 5.40
CA ALA A 40 4.55 -17.33 4.52
C ALA A 40 5.55 -17.62 3.38
N GLY A 41 6.81 -17.21 3.55
CA GLY A 41 7.90 -17.54 2.65
C GLY A 41 8.72 -18.69 3.24
N PHE A 42 9.50 -19.34 2.38
CA PHE A 42 10.33 -20.49 2.75
C PHE A 42 11.12 -20.33 4.05
N ASP A 43 11.73 -19.18 4.29
CA ASP A 43 12.59 -19.01 5.46
C ASP A 43 11.78 -19.06 6.76
N SER A 44 10.67 -18.32 6.84
CA SER A 44 9.77 -18.37 8.00
C SER A 44 9.10 -19.73 8.18
N LEU A 45 8.79 -20.44 7.07
CA LEU A 45 8.17 -21.75 7.12
C LEU A 45 9.17 -22.84 7.51
N ALA A 46 10.40 -22.78 6.99
CA ALA A 46 11.48 -23.68 7.35
C ALA A 46 11.80 -23.56 8.84
N LEU A 47 11.85 -22.34 9.38
CA LEU A 47 12.04 -22.12 10.81
C LEU A 47 10.89 -22.71 11.65
N LEU A 48 9.64 -22.53 11.21
CA LEU A 48 8.49 -23.12 11.90
C LEU A 48 8.55 -24.65 11.90
N ILE A 49 8.84 -25.26 10.74
CA ILE A 49 9.01 -26.71 10.59
C ILE A 49 10.17 -27.20 11.48
N GLU A 50 11.29 -26.47 11.50
CA GLU A 50 12.45 -26.82 12.31
C GLU A 50 12.14 -26.81 13.80
N TYR A 51 11.47 -25.76 14.30
CA TYR A 51 11.00 -25.72 15.68
C TYR A 51 10.07 -26.88 16.02
N ILE A 52 9.29 -27.37 15.07
CA ILE A 52 8.32 -28.44 15.32
C ILE A 52 9.01 -29.81 15.31
N GLU A 53 9.79 -30.11 14.28
CA GLU A 53 10.40 -31.44 14.09
C GLU A 53 11.71 -31.64 14.85
N ASN A 54 12.42 -30.55 15.19
CA ASN A 54 13.69 -30.60 15.91
C ASN A 54 13.57 -29.86 17.26
N PRO A 55 13.20 -30.54 18.36
CA PRO A 55 13.09 -29.92 19.68
C PRO A 55 14.36 -29.22 20.14
N ASP A 56 15.55 -29.72 19.77
CA ASP A 56 16.84 -29.13 20.18
C ASP A 56 17.11 -27.76 19.53
N SER A 57 16.34 -27.41 18.49
CA SER A 57 16.41 -26.10 17.84
C SER A 57 15.78 -24.96 18.66
N ARG A 58 15.10 -25.28 19.77
CA ARG A 58 14.42 -24.32 20.64
C ARG A 58 14.50 -24.69 22.13
N ASP A 59 14.35 -23.70 22.98
CA ASP A 59 14.40 -23.80 24.45
C ASP A 59 13.02 -23.57 25.10
N PHE A 60 11.94 -23.59 24.31
CA PHE A 60 10.58 -23.28 24.76
C PHE A 60 9.57 -24.31 24.23
N PRO A 61 8.44 -24.57 24.93
CA PRO A 61 7.41 -25.48 24.43
C PRO A 61 6.58 -24.85 23.31
N LEU A 62 6.13 -25.66 22.34
CA LEU A 62 5.35 -25.17 21.19
C LEU A 62 4.02 -24.52 21.58
N GLU A 63 3.45 -24.89 22.72
CA GLU A 63 2.22 -24.26 23.24
C GLU A 63 2.41 -22.77 23.57
N ASN A 64 3.66 -22.33 23.81
CA ASN A 64 4.09 -20.94 24.00
C ASN A 64 4.49 -20.22 22.72
N LEU A 65 4.48 -20.91 21.57
CA LEU A 65 4.73 -20.31 20.26
C LEU A 65 3.46 -19.69 19.69
N ILE A 66 3.56 -18.41 19.34
CA ILE A 66 2.52 -17.63 18.67
C ILE A 66 3.05 -17.23 17.31
N VAL A 67 2.41 -17.71 16.27
CA VAL A 67 2.75 -17.39 14.89
C VAL A 67 1.86 -16.27 14.41
N VAL A 68 2.45 -15.16 13.99
CA VAL A 68 1.71 -13.99 13.51
C VAL A 68 2.00 -13.77 12.03
N HIS A 69 0.96 -13.82 11.21
CA HIS A 69 0.99 -13.50 9.79
C HIS A 69 0.26 -12.18 9.54
N ALA A 70 0.99 -11.21 8.99
CA ALA A 70 0.39 -9.97 8.50
C ALA A 70 -0.03 -10.13 7.04
N VAL A 71 -1.34 -10.19 6.81
CA VAL A 71 -1.97 -10.31 5.50
C VAL A 71 -1.90 -8.97 4.78
N VAL A 72 -1.14 -8.93 3.69
CA VAL A 72 -0.87 -7.72 2.92
C VAL A 72 -1.88 -7.56 1.78
N GLY A 73 -2.50 -8.64 1.32
CA GLY A 73 -3.43 -8.62 0.19
C GLY A 73 -2.78 -8.89 -1.16
N GLY A 74 -1.65 -9.59 -1.14
CA GLY A 74 -0.88 -9.94 -2.33
C GLY A 74 -0.21 -11.31 -2.14
N GLU A 75 -0.84 -12.20 -1.38
CA GLU A 75 -0.40 -13.56 -1.14
C GLU A 75 -0.88 -14.49 -2.28
N SER A 76 -0.01 -15.36 -2.82
CA SER A 76 -0.35 -16.23 -3.95
C SER A 76 -1.38 -17.30 -3.61
N VAL A 77 -2.09 -17.79 -4.62
CA VAL A 77 -2.94 -18.98 -4.47
C VAL A 77 -2.11 -20.20 -4.07
N GLU A 78 -0.89 -20.36 -4.59
CA GLU A 78 -0.01 -21.47 -4.19
C GLU A 78 0.46 -21.35 -2.74
N THR A 79 0.70 -20.12 -2.25
CA THR A 79 1.02 -19.88 -0.83
C THR A 79 -0.17 -20.27 0.03
N LYS A 80 -1.39 -19.91 -0.38
CA LYS A 80 -2.62 -20.34 0.30
C LYS A 80 -2.71 -21.87 0.36
N LEU A 81 -2.53 -22.57 -0.75
CA LEU A 81 -2.59 -24.03 -0.80
C LEU A 81 -1.52 -24.68 0.08
N LEU A 82 -0.28 -24.17 0.05
CA LEU A 82 0.81 -24.64 0.91
C LEU A 82 0.45 -24.45 2.39
N MET A 83 -0.08 -23.29 2.75
CA MET A 83 -0.47 -23.00 4.13
C MET A 83 -1.61 -23.89 4.59
N GLU A 84 -2.69 -24.01 3.82
CA GLU A 84 -3.91 -24.75 4.22
C GLU A 84 -3.72 -26.27 4.20
N GLN A 85 -2.94 -26.81 3.26
CA GLN A 85 -2.78 -28.26 3.08
C GLN A 85 -1.56 -28.84 3.82
N VAL A 86 -0.57 -28.00 4.18
CA VAL A 86 0.68 -28.47 4.78
C VAL A 86 0.93 -27.84 6.14
N ILE A 87 0.98 -26.50 6.21
CA ILE A 87 1.46 -25.80 7.42
C ILE A 87 0.37 -25.74 8.51
N PHE A 88 -0.87 -25.43 8.16
CA PHE A 88 -1.97 -25.37 9.11
C PHE A 88 -2.30 -26.71 9.76
N PRO A 89 -2.36 -27.85 9.03
CA PRO A 89 -2.44 -29.16 9.66
C PRO A 89 -1.37 -29.38 10.72
N LEU A 90 -0.11 -29.02 10.42
CA LEU A 90 0.99 -29.11 11.36
C LEU A 90 0.78 -28.21 12.59
N CYS A 91 0.33 -26.97 12.39
CA CYS A 91 -0.01 -26.08 13.51
C CYS A 91 -1.11 -26.67 14.40
N ARG A 92 -2.13 -27.32 13.81
CA ARG A 92 -3.22 -27.95 14.57
C ARG A 92 -2.74 -29.14 15.38
N GLU A 93 -1.93 -30.01 14.78
CA GLU A 93 -1.34 -31.20 15.41
C GLU A 93 -0.54 -30.84 16.67
N HIS A 94 0.18 -29.72 16.64
CA HIS A 94 0.98 -29.22 17.76
C HIS A 94 0.30 -28.12 18.57
N ASN A 95 -1.00 -27.88 18.32
CA ASN A 95 -1.81 -26.86 19.00
C ASN A 95 -1.16 -25.46 19.01
N ILE A 96 -0.45 -25.08 17.94
CA ILE A 96 0.25 -23.80 17.82
C ILE A 96 -0.76 -22.69 17.55
N TRP A 97 -0.65 -21.59 18.28
CA TRP A 97 -1.53 -20.44 18.10
C TRP A 97 -1.10 -19.63 16.88
N PHE A 98 -2.00 -19.54 15.90
CA PHE A 98 -1.79 -18.80 14.67
C PHE A 98 -2.73 -17.59 14.61
N ILE A 99 -2.17 -16.40 14.34
CA ILE A 99 -2.89 -15.14 14.20
C ILE A 99 -2.68 -14.60 12.79
N GLN A 100 -3.77 -14.31 12.10
CA GLN A 100 -3.80 -13.60 10.83
C GLN A 100 -4.44 -12.23 11.03
N ALA A 101 -3.76 -11.17 10.60
CA ALA A 101 -4.28 -9.81 10.72
C ALA A 101 -3.84 -8.94 9.55
N CYS A 102 -4.63 -7.93 9.24
CA CYS A 102 -4.33 -6.95 8.21
C CYS A 102 -4.54 -5.53 8.76
N ARG A 103 -4.14 -4.52 7.98
CA ARG A 103 -4.57 -3.15 8.27
C ARG A 103 -6.08 -3.01 8.09
N ASN A 104 -6.68 -2.12 8.86
CA ASN A 104 -8.09 -1.74 8.69
C ASN A 104 -8.25 -0.41 7.93
N GLY A 105 -7.16 0.30 7.67
CA GLY A 105 -7.14 1.53 6.87
C GLY A 105 -5.75 2.07 6.58
N GLU A 106 -5.70 3.24 5.93
CA GLU A 106 -4.47 3.88 5.49
C GLU A 106 -3.59 4.34 6.66
N ARG A 107 -4.21 4.84 7.74
CA ARG A 107 -3.56 5.45 8.90
C ARG A 107 -3.43 4.44 10.03
N GLU A 108 -2.46 4.61 10.91
CA GLU A 108 -2.30 3.71 12.07
C GLU A 108 -3.49 3.78 13.03
N LYS A 109 -4.10 4.96 13.18
CA LYS A 109 -5.30 5.14 14.00
C LYS A 109 -6.52 4.36 13.53
N ASP A 110 -6.54 3.97 12.25
CA ASP A 110 -7.60 3.16 11.67
C ASP A 110 -7.52 1.71 12.19
N GLY A 111 -6.40 1.35 12.81
CA GLY A 111 -6.20 0.09 13.49
C GLY A 111 -5.92 -1.09 12.56
N ILE A 112 -6.06 -2.28 13.14
CA ILE A 112 -5.89 -3.55 12.45
C ILE A 112 -7.16 -4.39 12.55
N THR A 113 -7.42 -5.17 11.51
CA THR A 113 -8.47 -6.19 11.53
C THR A 113 -7.81 -7.51 11.81
N ILE A 114 -8.26 -8.20 12.84
CA ILE A 114 -7.90 -9.60 13.04
C ILE A 114 -8.83 -10.41 12.15
N LEU A 115 -8.23 -11.23 11.29
CA LEU A 115 -8.93 -12.09 10.35
C LEU A 115 -9.13 -13.49 10.93
N SER A 116 -8.17 -13.95 11.74
CA SER A 116 -8.30 -15.19 12.51
C SER A 116 -7.30 -15.18 13.67
N SER A 117 -7.69 -15.78 14.80
CA SER A 117 -6.82 -16.01 15.96
C SER A 117 -7.24 -17.32 16.62
N THR A 118 -6.52 -18.40 16.30
CA THR A 118 -6.93 -19.75 16.71
C THR A 118 -5.74 -20.69 16.83
N ARG A 119 -5.89 -21.76 17.61
CA ARG A 119 -4.99 -22.92 17.58
C ARG A 119 -5.42 -23.98 16.56
N GLN A 120 -6.57 -23.76 15.93
CA GLN A 120 -7.16 -24.63 14.92
C GLN A 120 -7.26 -23.94 13.54
N PRO A 121 -6.17 -23.39 12.97
CA PRO A 121 -6.25 -22.64 11.72
C PRO A 121 -6.65 -23.56 10.55
N THR A 122 -7.56 -23.09 9.70
CA THR A 122 -8.05 -23.82 8.51
C THR A 122 -7.98 -22.98 7.25
N THR A 123 -8.28 -21.68 7.34
CA THR A 123 -8.35 -20.76 6.21
C THR A 123 -7.18 -19.78 6.20
N PHE A 124 -6.41 -19.75 5.10
CA PHE A 124 -5.36 -18.77 4.88
C PHE A 124 -5.91 -17.59 4.08
N TYR A 125 -5.89 -16.40 4.69
CA TYR A 125 -6.43 -15.19 4.11
C TYR A 125 -5.43 -14.55 3.16
N VAL A 126 -5.83 -14.37 1.91
CA VAL A 126 -4.99 -13.74 0.87
C VAL A 126 -5.26 -12.25 0.70
N ARG A 127 -6.34 -11.74 1.32
CA ARG A 127 -6.73 -10.32 1.38
C ARG A 127 -7.43 -10.03 2.69
N GLY A 128 -7.34 -8.78 3.12
CA GLY A 128 -7.99 -8.26 4.31
C GLY A 128 -8.65 -6.90 4.04
N ALA A 129 -9.14 -6.25 5.11
CA ALA A 129 -9.94 -5.01 5.04
C ALA A 129 -9.24 -3.83 4.36
N TYR A 130 -7.91 -3.76 4.43
CA TYR A 130 -7.11 -2.76 3.73
C TYR A 130 -5.82 -3.39 3.19
N SER A 131 -5.78 -3.62 1.87
CA SER A 131 -4.68 -4.28 1.18
C SER A 131 -3.63 -3.30 0.64
N LEU A 132 -2.47 -3.83 0.27
CA LEU A 132 -1.46 -3.07 -0.47
C LEU A 132 -2.01 -2.60 -1.83
N LEU A 133 -2.79 -3.43 -2.54
CA LEU A 133 -3.46 -3.02 -3.78
C LEU A 133 -4.36 -1.80 -3.55
N THR A 134 -5.23 -1.87 -2.54
CA THR A 134 -6.13 -0.77 -2.18
C THR A 134 -5.35 0.52 -1.93
N TYR A 135 -4.24 0.44 -1.20
CA TYR A 135 -3.37 1.58 -0.96
C TYR A 135 -2.74 2.13 -2.24
N LEU A 136 -2.20 1.27 -3.11
CA LEU A 136 -1.54 1.69 -4.35
C LEU A 136 -2.53 2.33 -5.33
N VAL A 137 -3.70 1.73 -5.50
CA VAL A 137 -4.79 2.24 -6.33
C VAL A 137 -5.30 3.57 -5.79
N MET A 138 -5.69 3.64 -4.51
CA MET A 138 -6.19 4.89 -3.91
C MET A 138 -5.14 5.99 -3.82
N SER A 139 -3.85 5.66 -3.89
CA SER A 139 -2.76 6.64 -3.89
C SER A 139 -2.30 7.08 -5.27
N GLY A 140 -2.68 6.35 -6.32
CA GLY A 140 -2.09 6.53 -7.65
C GLY A 140 -0.58 6.41 -7.61
N THR A 141 -0.06 5.39 -6.92
CA THR A 141 1.38 5.13 -6.85
C THR A 141 1.72 3.66 -7.03
N VAL A 142 2.94 3.39 -7.48
CA VAL A 142 3.56 2.06 -7.46
C VAL A 142 4.40 1.85 -6.19
N PRO A 143 4.69 0.61 -5.78
CA PRO A 143 5.61 0.33 -4.69
C PRO A 143 6.99 0.95 -4.91
N GLN A 144 7.40 1.86 -4.03
CA GLN A 144 8.70 2.52 -4.13
C GLN A 144 9.79 1.74 -3.37
N ARG A 145 10.88 1.36 -4.05
CA ARG A 145 12.14 0.95 -3.42
C ARG A 145 13.15 2.09 -3.53
N ASN A 146 13.26 2.90 -2.48
CA ASN A 146 14.37 3.85 -2.37
C ASN A 146 15.51 3.20 -1.55
N GLY A 147 16.55 2.72 -2.23
CA GLY A 147 17.67 2.02 -1.62
C GLY A 147 17.26 0.72 -0.89
N SER A 148 17.71 0.56 0.36
CA SER A 148 17.39 -0.60 1.22
C SER A 148 16.04 -0.48 1.92
N SER A 149 15.41 0.69 1.92
CA SER A 149 14.17 0.97 2.67
C SER A 149 12.93 0.44 1.94
N ARG A 150 12.09 -0.32 2.65
CA ARG A 150 10.86 -0.95 2.13
C ARG A 150 9.65 -0.46 2.90
N LEU A 151 9.15 0.71 2.50
CA LEU A 151 8.04 1.36 3.18
C LEU A 151 6.78 0.49 3.24
N CYS A 152 6.48 -0.27 2.17
CA CYS A 152 5.36 -1.20 2.15
C CYS A 152 5.52 -2.34 3.19
N THR A 153 6.73 -2.87 3.38
CA THR A 153 6.98 -3.93 4.37
C THR A 153 6.80 -3.41 5.79
N LEU A 154 7.31 -2.21 6.08
CA LEU A 154 7.12 -1.58 7.39
C LEU A 154 5.64 -1.29 7.65
N LYS A 155 4.96 -0.68 6.68
CA LYS A 155 3.55 -0.24 6.79
C LYS A 155 2.57 -1.41 6.93
N PHE A 156 2.73 -2.48 6.14
CA PHE A 156 1.76 -3.58 6.07
C PHE A 156 2.16 -4.82 6.87
N LYS A 157 3.43 -5.00 7.23
CA LYS A 157 3.89 -6.17 8.01
C LYS A 157 4.41 -5.79 9.38
N GLY A 158 5.40 -4.89 9.43
CA GLY A 158 6.05 -4.47 10.69
C GLY A 158 5.02 -3.97 11.70
N TRP A 159 4.33 -2.89 11.36
CA TRP A 159 3.37 -2.22 12.23
C TRP A 159 2.22 -3.13 12.71
N VAL A 160 1.68 -3.98 11.84
CA VAL A 160 0.58 -4.92 12.18
C VAL A 160 1.04 -5.91 13.25
N ILE A 161 2.21 -6.54 13.04
CA ILE A 161 2.75 -7.51 13.99
C ILE A 161 3.13 -6.84 15.32
N ASP A 162 3.70 -5.63 15.26
CA ASP A 162 4.08 -4.87 16.46
C ASP A 162 2.85 -4.48 17.28
N THR A 163 1.75 -4.13 16.62
CA THR A 163 0.48 -3.80 17.27
C THR A 163 -0.11 -5.01 17.99
N ILE A 164 -0.07 -6.20 17.38
CA ILE A 164 -0.48 -7.46 18.03
C ILE A 164 0.42 -7.76 19.23
N ALA A 165 1.74 -7.71 19.05
CA ALA A 165 2.69 -8.01 20.10
C ALA A 165 2.51 -7.07 21.31
N ARG A 166 2.32 -5.77 21.06
CA ARG A 166 2.03 -4.77 22.11
C ARG A 166 0.71 -5.06 22.81
N TYR A 167 -0.33 -5.44 22.08
CA TYR A 167 -1.63 -5.71 22.69
C TYR A 167 -1.65 -6.96 23.57
N LEU A 168 -0.96 -8.02 23.15
CA LEU A 168 -0.88 -9.27 23.90
C LEU A 168 -0.04 -9.13 25.17
N PHE A 169 1.10 -8.43 25.08
CA PHE A 169 2.12 -8.48 26.12
C PHE A 169 2.36 -7.15 26.84
N GLY A 170 1.86 -6.03 26.31
CA GLY A 170 2.24 -4.70 26.78
C GLY A 170 3.75 -4.53 26.76
N ASP A 171 4.30 -4.17 27.91
CA ASP A 171 5.74 -4.01 28.17
C ASP A 171 6.39 -5.29 28.72
N SER A 172 5.67 -6.40 28.79
CA SER A 172 6.22 -7.68 29.24
C SER A 172 7.33 -8.19 28.32
N PRO A 173 8.38 -8.82 28.87
CA PRO A 173 9.48 -9.31 28.08
C PRO A 173 8.99 -10.38 27.12
N ARG A 174 9.47 -10.33 25.88
CA ARG A 174 9.11 -11.31 24.84
C ARG A 174 10.26 -11.53 23.89
N GLN A 175 10.35 -12.76 23.38
CA GLN A 175 11.28 -13.08 22.31
C GLN A 175 10.54 -13.05 20.97
N ARG A 176 11.10 -12.30 20.01
CA ARG A 176 10.55 -12.23 18.65
C ARG A 176 11.54 -12.83 17.67
N TYR A 177 11.02 -13.76 16.89
CA TYR A 177 11.76 -14.51 15.89
C TYR A 177 11.42 -14.02 14.49
N ILE A 178 12.46 -13.77 13.71
CA ILE A 178 12.36 -13.42 12.29
C ILE A 178 13.20 -14.43 11.51
N GLY A 179 12.59 -15.07 10.51
CA GLY A 179 13.26 -16.04 9.65
C GLY A 179 14.13 -15.38 8.57
N PHE A 180 15.13 -14.57 8.93
CA PHE A 180 16.18 -14.19 7.98
C PHE A 180 17.21 -15.31 7.92
N ASN A 181 17.53 -15.77 6.72
CA ASN A 181 18.53 -16.82 6.50
C ASN A 181 19.97 -16.25 6.56
N ALA A 182 20.97 -17.14 6.66
CA ALA A 182 22.38 -16.78 6.78
C ALA A 182 22.93 -15.95 5.60
N ASP A 183 22.33 -16.06 4.41
CA ASP A 183 22.71 -15.27 3.22
C ASP A 183 22.19 -13.81 3.30
N GLU A 184 21.28 -13.50 4.23
CA GLU A 184 20.70 -12.17 4.44
C GLU A 184 21.38 -11.37 5.58
N THR A 185 22.61 -11.72 5.96
CA THR A 185 23.36 -11.07 7.06
C THR A 185 23.45 -9.55 6.98
N GLN A 186 23.44 -8.95 5.79
CA GLN A 186 23.40 -7.48 5.63
C GLN A 186 22.05 -6.86 6.06
N ARG A 187 20.94 -7.58 5.90
CA ARG A 187 19.61 -7.16 6.38
C ARG A 187 19.52 -7.29 7.91
N ALA A 188 20.12 -8.33 8.45
CA ALA A 188 20.29 -8.46 9.90
C ALA A 188 21.19 -7.36 10.48
N LYS A 189 22.24 -6.92 9.75
CA LYS A 189 23.10 -5.81 10.16
C LYS A 189 22.39 -4.46 10.14
N SER A 190 21.50 -4.17 9.17
CA SER A 190 20.69 -2.95 9.22
C SER A 190 19.77 -2.93 10.44
N ASP A 191 19.20 -4.09 10.80
CA ASP A 191 18.33 -4.21 11.97
C ASP A 191 19.13 -4.22 13.30
N LYS A 192 20.36 -4.78 13.32
CA LYS A 192 21.33 -4.69 14.44
C LYS A 192 21.97 -3.30 14.57
N SER A 193 22.16 -2.55 13.49
CA SER A 193 22.76 -1.21 13.55
C SER A 193 21.85 -0.19 14.24
N ILE A 194 20.56 -0.51 14.36
CA ILE A 194 19.59 0.25 15.15
C ILE A 194 19.78 -0.03 16.67
N SER A 195 20.40 -1.14 17.07
CA SER A 195 20.62 -1.52 18.47
C SER A 195 21.94 -1.04 19.09
N ASN A 196 22.83 -0.38 18.34
CA ASN A 196 24.14 0.08 18.83
C ASN A 196 24.14 1.55 19.31
N ARG A 197 22.97 2.20 19.38
CA ARG A 197 22.76 3.40 20.21
C ARG A 197 22.18 2.93 21.54
N GLU A 198 22.52 3.62 22.65
CA GLU A 198 21.96 3.34 23.98
C GLU A 198 20.47 2.98 23.94
N PRO A 199 19.98 2.09 24.83
CA PRO A 199 18.64 1.49 24.76
C PRO A 199 17.56 2.54 25.02
N SER A 200 17.30 3.36 24.01
CA SER A 200 16.14 4.21 23.88
C SER A 200 14.94 3.31 23.58
N PRO A 201 13.76 3.56 24.16
CA PRO A 201 12.54 2.83 23.85
C PRO A 201 12.15 3.10 22.40
N TYR A 202 12.74 2.35 21.46
CA TYR A 202 12.34 2.42 20.07
C TYR A 202 11.04 1.68 19.90
N TYR A 203 9.97 2.46 19.91
CA TYR A 203 8.78 2.15 19.16
C TYR A 203 9.20 1.91 17.69
N LEU A 204 8.88 0.76 17.13
CA LEU A 204 8.55 0.69 15.70
C LEU A 204 7.20 1.41 15.53
N ILE A 205 7.25 2.75 15.62
CA ILE A 205 6.30 3.61 14.93
C ILE A 205 6.61 3.34 13.46
N GLY A 206 5.70 2.66 12.78
CA GLY A 206 5.81 2.48 11.34
C GLY A 206 5.54 3.84 10.73
N TYR A 207 6.59 4.67 10.58
CA TYR A 207 6.43 6.02 10.07
C TYR A 207 5.50 6.03 8.85
N ASN A 208 4.36 6.69 9.00
CA ASN A 208 3.83 7.51 7.92
C ASN A 208 5.04 8.32 7.42
N ALA A 209 5.37 8.24 6.13
CA ALA A 209 6.36 9.14 5.52
C ALA A 209 6.01 10.64 5.74
N ASP A 210 4.83 10.89 6.31
CA ASP A 210 4.22 12.14 6.65
C ASP A 210 4.32 12.55 8.14
N GLU A 211 4.82 11.75 9.09
CA GLU A 211 4.67 12.06 10.54
C GLU A 211 5.94 12.17 11.40
N THR A 212 7.16 12.07 10.84
CA THR A 212 8.38 12.45 11.59
C THR A 212 9.20 13.58 11.01
N LYS A 213 8.80 14.13 9.87
CA LYS A 213 9.34 15.40 9.37
C LYS A 213 8.35 16.57 9.45
N ARG A 214 7.09 16.32 9.82
CA ARG A 214 6.04 17.36 9.96
C ARG A 214 6.01 18.11 11.31
N LEU A 215 6.84 17.74 12.28
CA LEU A 215 7.00 18.50 13.54
C LEU A 215 8.17 19.49 13.53
N LYS A 216 8.90 19.61 12.40
CA LYS A 216 9.95 20.62 12.23
C LYS A 216 9.51 21.82 11.38
N ASP A 217 8.22 21.91 11.05
CA ASP A 217 7.66 23.06 10.33
C ASP A 217 7.23 24.13 11.34
N LYS A 218 8.02 25.21 11.45
CA LYS A 218 7.78 26.36 12.32
C LYS A 218 6.78 27.37 11.71
N SER A 219 5.84 26.92 10.89
CA SER A 219 4.96 27.80 10.11
C SER A 219 3.54 27.93 10.65
N PHE A 220 3.29 27.53 11.90
CA PHE A 220 2.10 27.93 12.64
C PHE A 220 2.56 28.48 14.00
N GLY A 221 2.71 29.81 14.09
CA GLY A 221 2.60 30.51 15.38
C GLY A 221 1.22 30.19 15.99
N ASP A 222 1.02 30.07 17.29
CA ASP A 222 1.62 30.82 18.39
C ASP A 222 1.80 29.91 19.62
N ILE A 223 2.84 30.19 20.40
CA ILE A 223 3.37 29.38 21.48
C ILE A 223 2.76 29.86 22.79
N GLN A 224 1.98 29.03 23.47
CA GLN A 224 1.88 29.03 24.93
C GLN A 224 1.51 27.62 25.42
N GLN A 225 2.51 26.73 25.51
CA GLN A 225 2.84 25.86 26.66
C GLN A 225 4.05 24.98 26.26
N PRO A 226 5.08 24.85 27.12
CA PRO A 226 6.39 24.33 26.73
C PRO A 226 6.44 22.80 26.74
N TYR A 227 7.08 22.20 25.73
CA TYR A 227 7.69 20.88 25.85
C TYR A 227 9.08 20.88 25.21
N ASP A 228 10.07 20.47 25.99
CA ASP A 228 11.51 20.44 25.70
C ASP A 228 11.92 19.31 24.74
N TYR A 229 12.87 19.63 23.86
CA TYR A 229 13.88 18.75 23.22
C TYR A 229 15.11 19.67 22.97
N GLU A 230 16.39 19.32 23.14
CA GLU A 230 17.16 18.09 22.84
C GLU A 230 18.36 17.86 23.81
N ILE A 231 18.55 16.60 24.21
CA ILE A 231 19.77 15.80 24.50
C ILE A 231 21.12 16.47 24.91
N GLY A 232 21.59 16.11 26.12
CA GLY A 232 22.99 16.11 26.57
C GLY A 232 23.12 15.71 28.06
N PHE A 233 23.69 14.54 28.37
CA PHE A 233 23.74 13.94 29.73
C PHE A 233 24.72 14.63 30.70
N ASN A 234 24.48 14.48 32.02
CA ASN A 234 25.46 14.78 33.07
C ASN A 234 25.56 13.62 34.08
N ALA A 235 26.74 13.47 34.71
CA ALA A 235 27.28 12.23 35.28
C ALA A 235 26.70 11.75 36.64
N ASP A 236 25.70 12.42 37.21
CA ASP A 236 25.25 12.17 38.60
C ASP A 236 23.82 11.61 38.74
N GLU A 237 23.15 11.25 37.64
CA GLU A 237 21.80 10.66 37.67
C GLU A 237 21.80 9.11 37.78
N ALA A 238 22.48 8.57 38.80
CA ALA A 238 22.51 7.12 39.08
C ALA A 238 21.11 6.50 39.34
N GLY A 239 20.08 7.32 39.58
CA GLY A 239 18.69 6.89 39.84
C GLY A 239 17.93 6.39 38.61
N ARG A 240 18.21 6.90 37.39
CA ARG A 240 17.46 6.53 36.17
C ARG A 240 17.98 5.28 35.45
N ILE A 241 19.19 4.85 35.79
CA ILE A 241 19.73 3.54 35.38
C ILE A 241 18.89 2.38 35.95
N LYS A 242 18.12 2.63 37.02
CA LYS A 242 17.28 1.61 37.66
C LYS A 242 15.94 1.39 36.94
N GLU A 243 15.40 2.38 36.22
CA GLU A 243 14.14 2.25 35.45
C GLU A 243 14.35 1.79 34.00
N SER A 244 15.53 2.01 33.41
CA SER A 244 15.86 1.52 32.05
C SER A 244 16.20 0.01 31.99
N ARG A 245 16.51 -0.61 33.13
CA ARG A 245 16.85 -2.05 33.20
C ARG A 245 15.67 -2.99 33.01
N ASP A 246 14.45 -2.46 32.94
CA ASP A 246 13.25 -3.24 32.75
C ASP A 246 12.53 -2.92 31.43
N ARG A 247 13.04 -3.54 30.37
CA ARG A 247 12.31 -4.40 29.39
C ARG A 247 12.35 -3.99 27.92
N LYS A 248 12.44 -4.90 26.92
CA LYS A 248 12.93 -6.31 26.73
C LYS A 248 12.28 -6.87 25.44
N GLN A 249 12.62 -6.34 24.26
CA GLN A 249 12.36 -7.07 23.00
C GLN A 249 13.69 -7.56 22.45
N VAL A 250 13.92 -8.87 22.56
CA VAL A 250 15.11 -9.51 21.99
C VAL A 250 14.72 -10.04 20.62
N PHE A 251 15.24 -9.41 19.57
CA PHE A 251 15.16 -9.96 18.22
C PHE A 251 16.18 -11.08 18.08
N ARG A 252 15.70 -12.25 17.69
CA ARG A 252 16.54 -13.39 17.33
C ARG A 252 16.42 -13.71 15.85
N PHE A 253 17.51 -14.20 15.28
CA PHE A 253 17.61 -14.57 13.87
C PHE A 253 18.07 -16.03 13.78
N PRO A 254 17.21 -16.99 14.14
CA PRO A 254 17.63 -18.37 14.42
C PRO A 254 18.28 -19.04 13.22
N LEU A 255 17.80 -18.82 12.00
CA LEU A 255 18.41 -19.40 10.80
C LEU A 255 19.83 -18.88 10.56
N ILE A 256 20.13 -17.63 10.93
CA ILE A 256 21.51 -17.11 10.92
C ILE A 256 22.34 -17.78 12.01
N GLU A 257 21.78 -17.87 13.22
CA GLU A 257 22.42 -18.49 14.38
C GLU A 257 22.74 -19.99 14.13
N MET A 258 21.89 -20.68 13.39
CA MET A 258 22.03 -22.09 12.98
C MET A 258 22.88 -22.27 11.71
N GLY A 259 23.27 -21.19 11.03
CA GLY A 259 24.04 -21.26 9.78
C GLY A 259 23.23 -21.75 8.57
N TYR A 260 21.90 -21.70 8.62
CA TYR A 260 21.04 -22.14 7.52
C TYR A 260 20.84 -21.05 6.47
N GLY A 261 21.34 -21.32 5.27
CA GLY A 261 21.18 -20.47 4.09
C GLY A 261 19.85 -20.70 3.35
N ARG A 262 19.66 -19.98 2.24
CA ARG A 262 18.43 -20.01 1.45
C ARG A 262 18.14 -21.38 0.83
N ALA A 263 19.16 -22.06 0.31
CA ALA A 263 19.01 -23.37 -0.32
C ALA A 263 18.47 -24.41 0.68
N TRP A 264 18.97 -24.36 1.93
CA TRP A 264 18.48 -25.20 3.01
C TRP A 264 17.00 -24.93 3.30
N CYS A 265 16.61 -23.66 3.44
CA CYS A 265 15.22 -23.29 3.72
C CYS A 265 14.25 -23.80 2.63
N VAL A 266 14.65 -23.70 1.36
CA VAL A 266 13.86 -24.21 0.23
C VAL A 266 13.74 -25.73 0.29
N SER A 267 14.86 -26.42 0.49
CA SER A 267 14.87 -27.88 0.60
C SER A 267 13.98 -28.36 1.75
N ARG A 268 14.12 -27.75 2.94
CA ARG A 268 13.39 -28.14 4.16
C ARG A 268 11.89 -28.10 3.97
N VAL A 269 11.37 -27.01 3.41
CA VAL A 269 9.92 -26.85 3.17
C VAL A 269 9.43 -27.80 2.08
N ASN A 270 10.17 -27.94 0.97
CA ASN A 270 9.78 -28.80 -0.14
C ASN A 270 9.77 -30.28 0.28
N GLU A 271 10.80 -30.72 1.00
CA GLU A 271 10.87 -32.07 1.55
C GLU A 271 9.71 -32.34 2.50
N PHE A 272 9.43 -31.41 3.42
CA PHE A 272 8.32 -31.53 4.35
C PHE A 272 6.96 -31.59 3.63
N ALA A 273 6.72 -30.67 2.68
CA ALA A 273 5.49 -30.64 1.89
C ALA A 273 5.30 -31.92 1.08
N ASN A 274 6.38 -32.40 0.44
CA ASN A 274 6.38 -33.64 -0.33
C ASN A 274 6.01 -34.84 0.54
N ARG A 275 6.64 -34.98 1.72
CA ARG A 275 6.33 -36.04 2.68
C ARG A 275 4.89 -35.94 3.18
N ARG A 276 4.43 -34.75 3.60
CA ARG A 276 3.11 -34.54 4.22
C ARG A 276 1.95 -34.76 3.25
N THR A 277 2.18 -34.48 1.97
CA THR A 277 1.16 -34.54 0.92
C THR A 277 1.30 -35.74 -0.01
N HIS A 278 2.24 -36.65 0.28
CA HIS A 278 2.55 -37.82 -0.55
C HIS A 278 2.81 -37.44 -2.02
N GLY A 279 3.63 -36.41 -2.25
CA GLY A 279 3.99 -35.97 -3.59
C GLY A 279 2.97 -35.09 -4.32
N ARG A 280 1.84 -34.74 -3.69
CA ARG A 280 0.89 -33.79 -4.31
C ARG A 280 1.42 -32.36 -4.37
N ILE A 281 2.23 -31.97 -3.38
CA ILE A 281 2.94 -30.68 -3.35
C ILE A 281 4.44 -30.99 -3.22
N THR A 282 5.16 -30.93 -4.34
CA THR A 282 6.61 -31.22 -4.39
C THR A 282 7.46 -29.97 -4.30
N GLN A 283 6.88 -28.81 -4.61
CA GLN A 283 7.54 -27.50 -4.55
C GLN A 283 6.58 -26.44 -4.02
N GLY A 284 6.92 -25.80 -2.92
CA GLY A 284 6.30 -24.54 -2.53
C GLY A 284 6.73 -23.42 -3.48
N ARG A 285 5.88 -22.42 -3.71
CA ARG A 285 6.31 -21.14 -4.29
C ARG A 285 6.59 -20.15 -3.15
N LYS A 286 7.59 -19.31 -3.33
CA LYS A 286 7.95 -18.29 -2.32
C LYS A 286 6.83 -17.23 -2.27
N SER A 287 6.55 -16.68 -1.10
CA SER A 287 5.61 -15.55 -0.99
C SER A 287 6.12 -14.31 -1.75
N PHE A 288 5.16 -13.60 -2.36
CA PHE A 288 5.30 -12.47 -3.27
C PHE A 288 5.88 -11.17 -2.67
N CYS A 289 6.88 -11.24 -1.81
CA CYS A 289 7.56 -10.05 -1.32
C CYS A 289 8.84 -9.77 -2.13
N VAL A 290 10.00 -10.03 -1.54
CA VAL A 290 11.28 -9.39 -1.93
C VAL A 290 11.75 -9.67 -3.35
N ASN A 291 11.44 -10.86 -3.87
CA ASN A 291 11.96 -11.40 -5.14
C ASN A 291 10.84 -11.85 -6.10
N GLY A 292 9.58 -11.49 -5.83
CA GLY A 292 8.43 -11.96 -6.59
C GLY A 292 7.19 -11.12 -6.32
N CYS A 293 7.33 -9.86 -5.90
CA CYS A 293 6.15 -9.03 -5.72
C CYS A 293 5.49 -8.78 -7.08
N PRO A 294 4.20 -9.11 -7.26
CA PRO A 294 3.53 -8.89 -8.53
C PRO A 294 3.45 -7.39 -8.86
N PHE A 295 3.62 -6.54 -7.85
CA PHE A 295 3.59 -5.09 -7.95
C PHE A 295 4.99 -4.47 -7.81
N SER A 296 6.10 -5.20 -7.95
CA SER A 296 7.42 -4.56 -7.86
C SER A 296 8.53 -5.33 -8.57
N GLU A 297 9.05 -4.74 -9.65
CA GLU A 297 10.38 -5.02 -10.19
C GLU A 297 11.31 -3.81 -9.94
N CYS A 298 11.33 -3.24 -8.73
CA CYS A 298 11.95 -1.91 -8.61
C CYS A 298 13.49 -1.95 -8.53
N ASN A 299 14.12 -1.48 -9.61
CA ASN A 299 15.36 -0.70 -9.65
C ASN A 299 16.58 -1.28 -8.93
N GLY A 300 17.08 -2.42 -9.42
CA GLY A 300 18.44 -2.86 -9.18
C GLY A 300 19.15 -3.12 -10.50
N LYS A 301 20.48 -2.90 -10.56
CA LYS A 301 21.36 -3.41 -11.63
C LYS A 301 21.37 -4.94 -11.76
N ARG A 302 20.46 -5.64 -11.08
CA ARG A 302 20.35 -7.10 -11.11
C ARG A 302 19.59 -7.45 -12.38
N GLN A 303 20.30 -8.06 -13.33
CA GLN A 303 19.69 -8.69 -14.48
C GLN A 303 18.62 -9.70 -14.05
N ARG A 304 17.59 -9.83 -14.90
CA ARG A 304 16.60 -10.91 -14.88
C ARG A 304 17.23 -12.26 -14.50
N GLY A 305 16.57 -13.01 -13.62
CA GLY A 305 16.74 -14.46 -13.54
C GLY A 305 17.42 -15.08 -12.33
N ASN A 306 18.13 -14.35 -11.46
CA ASN A 306 19.02 -15.03 -10.48
C ASN A 306 18.49 -15.23 -9.05
N ASN A 307 17.22 -14.99 -8.75
CA ASN A 307 16.74 -15.15 -7.37
C ASN A 307 15.34 -15.77 -7.28
N THR A 308 15.23 -17.06 -7.63
CA THR A 308 14.24 -18.06 -7.14
C THR A 308 12.76 -17.87 -7.47
N HIS A 309 12.37 -16.81 -8.16
CA HIS A 309 11.15 -16.80 -8.98
C HIS A 309 11.60 -16.78 -10.44
N GLY A 310 10.83 -17.42 -11.31
CA GLY A 310 11.03 -17.34 -12.76
C GLY A 310 10.88 -15.91 -13.27
N ASP A 311 10.70 -15.77 -14.58
CA ASP A 311 10.32 -14.49 -15.15
C ASP A 311 8.99 -14.04 -14.50
N LEU A 312 8.83 -12.77 -14.06
CA LEU A 312 7.55 -12.28 -13.54
C LEU A 312 6.41 -12.48 -14.56
N ARG A 313 6.79 -12.60 -15.84
CA ARG A 313 5.95 -13.06 -16.95
C ARG A 313 5.33 -14.44 -16.67
N ASP A 314 6.13 -15.41 -16.23
CA ASP A 314 5.67 -16.76 -15.90
C ASP A 314 4.75 -16.75 -14.68
N ASP A 315 5.06 -15.92 -13.68
CA ASP A 315 4.22 -15.77 -12.49
C ASP A 315 2.84 -15.19 -12.88
N TRP A 316 2.78 -14.17 -13.74
CA TRP A 316 1.51 -13.63 -14.26
C TRP A 316 0.79 -14.58 -15.22
N LEU A 317 1.50 -15.46 -15.93
CA LEU A 317 0.86 -16.53 -16.70
C LEU A 317 0.16 -17.53 -15.77
N SER A 318 0.79 -17.88 -14.65
CA SER A 318 0.16 -18.76 -13.64
C SER A 318 -0.92 -18.08 -12.81
N GLU A 319 -0.79 -16.78 -12.55
CA GLU A 319 -1.76 -15.99 -11.79
C GLU A 319 -2.15 -14.71 -12.54
N PRO A 320 -3.01 -14.81 -13.58
CA PRO A 320 -3.35 -13.69 -14.46
C PRO A 320 -3.98 -12.49 -13.75
N ARG A 321 -4.65 -12.73 -12.61
CA ARG A 321 -5.22 -11.66 -11.78
C ARG A 321 -4.15 -10.68 -11.33
N TYR A 322 -2.98 -11.17 -10.91
CA TYR A 322 -1.89 -10.30 -10.47
C TYR A 322 -1.27 -9.50 -11.62
N GLY A 323 -1.20 -10.09 -12.82
CA GLY A 323 -0.78 -9.36 -14.02
C GLY A 323 -1.72 -8.20 -14.35
N GLY A 324 -3.04 -8.45 -14.33
CA GLY A 324 -4.04 -7.42 -14.58
C GLY A 324 -4.04 -6.31 -13.52
N GLU A 325 -3.92 -6.67 -12.23
CA GLU A 325 -3.81 -5.70 -11.14
C GLU A 325 -2.53 -4.86 -11.22
N ALA A 326 -1.40 -5.46 -11.61
CA ALA A 326 -0.15 -4.74 -11.82
C ALA A 326 -0.26 -3.72 -12.97
N ALA A 327 -0.88 -4.12 -14.10
CA ALA A 327 -1.15 -3.21 -15.22
C ALA A 327 -2.08 -2.07 -14.81
N PHE A 328 -3.11 -2.38 -14.01
CA PHE A 328 -4.05 -1.39 -13.51
C PHE A 328 -3.39 -0.38 -12.56
N ILE A 329 -2.59 -0.84 -11.59
CA ILE A 329 -1.83 0.04 -10.70
C ILE A 329 -0.90 0.95 -11.51
N GLU A 330 -0.20 0.41 -12.51
CA GLU A 330 0.70 1.20 -13.35
C GLU A 330 -0.08 2.24 -14.17
N HIS A 331 -1.25 1.89 -14.72
CA HIS A 331 -2.14 2.84 -15.39
C HIS A 331 -2.47 4.03 -14.49
N ILE A 332 -3.03 3.77 -13.30
CA ILE A 332 -3.43 4.84 -12.36
C ILE A 332 -2.21 5.66 -11.95
N SER A 333 -1.09 5.00 -11.64
CA SER A 333 0.15 5.66 -11.24
C SER A 333 0.68 6.59 -12.33
N LEU A 334 0.69 6.15 -13.60
CA LEU A 334 1.14 6.98 -14.71
C LEU A 334 0.18 8.11 -15.04
N ALA A 335 -1.13 7.92 -14.84
CA ALA A 335 -2.10 9.02 -14.90
C ALA A 335 -1.75 10.13 -13.89
N ILE A 336 -1.63 9.77 -12.61
CA ILE A 336 -1.40 10.74 -11.52
C ILE A 336 0.06 11.21 -11.44
N ASN A 337 1.00 10.40 -11.93
CA ASN A 337 2.42 10.70 -11.94
C ASN A 337 3.15 9.95 -13.06
N ASP A 338 3.31 10.64 -14.17
CA ASP A 338 4.06 10.26 -15.38
C ASP A 338 5.50 9.73 -15.13
N GLN A 339 6.07 9.96 -13.94
CA GLN A 339 7.42 9.50 -13.57
C GLN A 339 7.42 8.26 -12.68
N GLN A 340 6.27 7.60 -12.52
CA GLN A 340 6.13 6.42 -11.66
C GLN A 340 5.57 5.21 -12.41
N PRO A 341 6.23 4.75 -13.49
CA PRO A 341 5.95 3.42 -14.01
C PRO A 341 6.43 2.36 -13.01
N LEU A 342 5.86 1.16 -13.11
CA LEU A 342 6.28 0.00 -12.34
C LEU A 342 7.67 -0.47 -12.81
N TYR A 343 7.93 -0.30 -14.12
CA TYR A 343 9.13 -0.70 -14.84
C TYR A 343 9.74 0.48 -15.60
N THR A 344 11.06 0.61 -15.60
CA THR A 344 11.73 1.77 -16.22
C THR A 344 11.78 1.75 -17.75
N LYS A 345 11.59 0.59 -18.38
CA LYS A 345 11.85 0.38 -19.82
C LYS A 345 10.63 -0.05 -20.63
N GLN A 346 9.60 -0.55 -19.98
CA GLN A 346 8.50 -1.25 -20.64
C GLN A 346 7.30 -1.25 -19.71
N LEU A 347 6.09 -1.03 -20.22
CA LEU A 347 4.89 -1.09 -19.39
C LEU A 347 4.49 -2.55 -19.12
N VAL A 348 3.81 -2.80 -18.00
CA VAL A 348 3.21 -4.09 -17.66
C VAL A 348 2.30 -4.55 -18.78
N ILE A 349 1.44 -3.67 -19.29
CA ILE A 349 0.47 -4.07 -20.32
C ILE A 349 1.15 -4.52 -21.61
N ASP A 350 2.31 -3.94 -21.95
CA ASP A 350 3.10 -4.36 -23.11
C ASP A 350 3.73 -5.73 -22.86
N ILE A 351 4.21 -5.98 -21.63
CA ILE A 351 4.68 -7.30 -21.23
C ILE A 351 3.57 -8.35 -21.38
N LEU A 352 2.36 -8.06 -20.90
CA LEU A 352 1.24 -8.99 -20.98
C LEU A 352 0.88 -9.31 -22.44
N LYS A 353 0.88 -8.30 -23.32
CA LYS A 353 0.67 -8.46 -24.77
C LYS A 353 1.77 -9.27 -25.44
N GLU A 354 3.04 -9.01 -25.13
CA GLU A 354 4.19 -9.78 -25.64
C GLU A 354 4.13 -11.26 -25.25
N THR A 355 3.60 -11.55 -24.07
CA THR A 355 3.45 -12.92 -23.56
C THR A 355 2.13 -13.59 -23.94
N ASP A 356 1.28 -12.92 -24.74
CA ASP A 356 -0.07 -13.37 -25.10
C ASP A 356 -0.93 -13.77 -23.89
N ASN A 357 -0.79 -13.05 -22.77
CA ASN A 357 -1.52 -13.34 -21.54
C ASN A 357 -2.93 -12.73 -21.56
N GLN A 358 -3.79 -13.30 -22.39
CA GLN A 358 -5.17 -12.83 -22.60
C GLN A 358 -5.99 -12.80 -21.31
N ALA A 359 -5.75 -13.73 -20.38
CA ALA A 359 -6.45 -13.76 -19.10
C ALA A 359 -6.11 -12.56 -18.21
N ALA A 360 -4.84 -12.11 -18.21
CA ALA A 360 -4.41 -10.96 -17.44
C ALA A 360 -4.88 -9.65 -18.10
N ILE A 361 -4.86 -9.57 -19.43
CA ILE A 361 -5.39 -8.43 -20.20
C ILE A 361 -6.89 -8.28 -19.94
N ALA A 362 -7.66 -9.37 -20.05
CA ALA A 362 -9.09 -9.35 -19.75
C ALA A 362 -9.39 -9.00 -18.28
N HIS A 363 -8.49 -9.32 -17.34
CA HIS A 363 -8.64 -8.86 -15.96
C HIS A 363 -8.35 -7.36 -15.82
N TYR A 364 -7.31 -6.85 -16.47
CA TYR A 364 -7.01 -5.42 -16.54
C TYR A 364 -8.17 -4.61 -17.14
N GLU A 365 -8.78 -5.09 -18.23
CA GLU A 365 -9.92 -4.43 -18.87
C GLU A 365 -11.16 -4.38 -17.96
N ARG A 366 -11.44 -5.47 -17.22
CA ARG A 366 -12.49 -5.47 -16.19
C ARG A 366 -12.23 -4.47 -15.07
N LEU A 367 -10.96 -4.34 -14.64
CA LEU A 367 -10.59 -3.30 -13.68
C LEU A 367 -10.80 -1.90 -14.27
N LEU A 368 -10.47 -1.65 -15.53
CA LEU A 368 -10.79 -0.37 -16.19
C LEU A 368 -12.30 -0.08 -16.27
N ALA A 369 -13.12 -1.13 -16.38
CA ALA A 369 -14.57 -1.02 -16.36
C ALA A 369 -15.17 -0.76 -14.96
N GLY A 370 -14.35 -0.71 -13.90
CA GLY A 370 -14.83 -0.50 -12.54
C GLY A 370 -15.02 -1.78 -11.74
N GLU A 371 -14.91 -2.95 -12.35
CA GLU A 371 -15.10 -4.20 -11.63
C GLU A 371 -14.05 -4.34 -10.53
N TYR A 372 -14.46 -4.91 -9.40
CA TYR A 372 -13.62 -5.29 -8.26
C TYR A 372 -13.03 -4.13 -7.44
N TRP A 373 -12.41 -3.12 -8.03
CA TRP A 373 -11.74 -2.06 -7.26
C TRP A 373 -12.71 -1.06 -6.62
N VAL A 374 -13.90 -0.85 -7.19
CA VAL A 374 -14.93 0.04 -6.63
C VAL A 374 -15.32 -0.42 -5.22
N ASP A 375 -15.59 -1.72 -5.06
CA ASP A 375 -15.92 -2.34 -3.77
C ASP A 375 -14.76 -2.26 -2.76
N LEU A 376 -13.51 -2.19 -3.23
CA LEU A 376 -12.34 -2.00 -2.38
C LEU A 376 -12.19 -0.56 -1.91
N VAL A 377 -12.55 0.41 -2.75
CA VAL A 377 -12.30 1.84 -2.52
C VAL A 377 -13.42 2.48 -1.70
N ILE A 378 -14.69 2.19 -1.99
CA ILE A 378 -15.84 2.84 -1.32
C ILE A 378 -15.76 2.76 0.21
N PRO A 379 -15.55 1.59 0.85
CA PRO A 379 -15.50 1.50 2.31
C PRO A 379 -14.37 2.35 2.91
N ASN A 380 -13.27 2.53 2.16
CA ASN A 380 -12.14 3.34 2.60
C ASN A 380 -12.39 4.83 2.42
N LEU A 381 -13.07 5.26 1.35
CA LEU A 381 -13.53 6.63 1.20
C LEU A 381 -14.52 7.00 2.32
N GLN A 382 -15.46 6.11 2.65
CA GLN A 382 -16.42 6.33 3.75
C GLN A 382 -15.71 6.54 5.10
N ARG A 383 -14.57 5.87 5.33
CA ARG A 383 -13.74 6.12 6.52
C ARG A 383 -13.10 7.50 6.49
N LEU A 384 -12.61 7.96 5.33
CA LEU A 384 -12.04 9.30 5.17
C LEU A 384 -13.09 10.40 5.40
N VAL A 385 -14.31 10.23 4.87
CA VAL A 385 -15.42 11.19 5.09
C VAL A 385 -15.74 11.36 6.57
N LYS A 386 -15.69 10.26 7.35
CA LYS A 386 -15.95 10.28 8.79
C LYS A 386 -14.77 10.82 9.62
N ASP A 387 -13.62 11.07 9.00
CA ASP A 387 -12.42 11.51 9.70
C ASP A 387 -12.35 13.05 9.77
N PRO A 388 -12.43 13.66 10.96
CA PRO A 388 -12.43 15.12 11.10
C PRO A 388 -11.12 15.78 10.66
N LYS A 389 -10.03 15.02 10.48
CA LYS A 389 -8.74 15.54 9.96
C LYS A 389 -8.60 15.45 8.44
N TYR A 390 -9.57 14.85 7.76
CA TYR A 390 -9.56 14.79 6.31
C TYR A 390 -10.01 16.15 5.74
N LEU A 391 -9.24 16.67 4.79
CA LEU A 391 -9.42 18.04 4.31
C LEU A 391 -10.57 18.18 3.29
N PHE A 392 -11.00 17.07 2.66
CA PHE A 392 -11.95 17.10 1.54
C PHE A 392 -13.12 16.11 1.69
N PRO A 393 -13.82 16.08 2.84
CA PRO A 393 -14.88 15.08 3.08
C PRO A 393 -16.05 15.19 2.09
N ALA A 394 -16.42 16.39 1.65
CA ALA A 394 -17.47 16.61 0.66
C ALA A 394 -17.10 16.00 -0.71
N SER A 395 -15.88 16.25 -1.18
CA SER A 395 -15.37 15.66 -2.42
C SER A 395 -15.33 14.12 -2.36
N ALA A 396 -14.85 13.54 -1.25
CA ALA A 396 -14.88 12.09 -1.08
C ALA A 396 -16.31 11.53 -1.04
N GLN A 397 -17.28 12.25 -0.47
CA GLN A 397 -18.68 11.84 -0.50
C GLN A 397 -19.25 11.88 -1.93
N LYS A 398 -18.99 12.96 -2.69
CA LYS A 398 -19.35 13.08 -4.10
C LYS A 398 -18.74 11.95 -4.94
N GLN A 399 -17.49 11.58 -4.64
CA GLN A 399 -16.81 10.46 -5.28
C GLN A 399 -17.52 9.13 -4.99
N ILE A 400 -17.89 8.87 -3.73
CA ILE A 400 -18.65 7.68 -3.33
C ILE A 400 -19.99 7.63 -4.08
N ASP A 401 -20.74 8.72 -4.07
CA ASP A 401 -22.05 8.79 -4.75
C ASP A 401 -21.89 8.53 -6.25
N GLY A 402 -20.84 9.09 -6.87
CA GLY A 402 -20.50 8.80 -8.26
C GLY A 402 -20.16 7.34 -8.53
N LEU A 403 -19.37 6.71 -7.67
CA LEU A 403 -19.00 5.30 -7.84
C LEU A 403 -20.23 4.37 -7.66
N LEU A 404 -21.16 4.72 -6.78
CA LEU A 404 -22.42 4.00 -6.61
C LEU A 404 -23.36 4.15 -7.82
N ASP A 405 -23.24 5.26 -8.55
CA ASP A 405 -23.96 5.54 -9.80
C ASP A 405 -23.21 5.05 -11.06
N ASP A 406 -22.27 4.11 -10.91
CA ASP A 406 -21.46 3.56 -12.02
C ASP A 406 -20.60 4.61 -12.77
N ARG A 407 -20.32 5.75 -12.15
CA ARG A 407 -19.39 6.77 -12.67
C ARG A 407 -17.97 6.42 -12.24
N THR A 408 -17.39 5.44 -12.92
CA THR A 408 -16.11 4.80 -12.53
C THR A 408 -14.86 5.49 -13.08
N TRP A 409 -15.02 6.56 -13.86
CA TRP A 409 -13.93 7.37 -14.42
C TRP A 409 -14.02 8.81 -13.95
N ALA A 410 -12.87 9.49 -13.91
CA ALA A 410 -12.77 10.90 -13.56
C ALA A 410 -11.78 11.65 -14.44
N VAL A 411 -12.03 12.96 -14.60
CA VAL A 411 -11.03 13.92 -15.06
C VAL A 411 -10.39 14.56 -13.84
N TYR A 412 -9.09 14.35 -13.71
CA TYR A 412 -8.27 14.86 -12.64
C TYR A 412 -7.54 16.13 -13.06
N CYS A 413 -7.49 17.13 -12.18
CA CYS A 413 -6.48 18.18 -12.20
C CYS A 413 -5.30 17.74 -11.33
N VAL A 414 -4.09 17.65 -11.91
CA VAL A 414 -2.87 17.31 -11.17
C VAL A 414 -1.92 18.49 -11.18
N ARG A 415 -1.53 18.94 -9.99
CA ARG A 415 -0.59 20.05 -9.81
C ARG A 415 0.57 19.66 -8.93
N ARG A 416 1.77 20.14 -9.28
CA ARG A 416 2.97 19.92 -8.46
C ARG A 416 3.80 21.19 -8.37
N ILE A 417 4.17 21.55 -7.15
CA ILE A 417 5.04 22.68 -6.85
C ILE A 417 6.40 22.15 -6.40
N PHE A 418 7.45 22.48 -7.16
CA PHE A 418 8.83 22.11 -6.87
C PHE A 418 9.55 23.29 -6.24
N ALA A 419 9.47 23.42 -4.92
CA ALA A 419 10.12 24.50 -4.19
C ALA A 419 11.56 24.15 -3.74
N THR A 420 12.34 25.18 -3.40
CA THR A 420 13.74 25.08 -2.97
C THR A 420 13.90 24.57 -1.54
N ASP A 421 12.91 24.82 -0.70
CA ASP A 421 12.85 24.50 0.73
C ASP A 421 12.50 23.04 1.02
N VAL A 422 11.98 22.32 0.03
CA VAL A 422 11.52 20.93 0.19
C VAL A 422 12.20 19.95 -0.76
N SER A 423 12.54 18.79 -0.21
CA SER A 423 13.10 17.68 -0.98
C SER A 423 12.08 17.04 -1.94
N MET A 424 10.78 17.14 -1.63
CA MET A 424 9.69 16.54 -2.39
C MET A 424 8.67 17.62 -2.80
N PRO A 425 8.08 17.55 -4.00
CA PRO A 425 7.12 18.55 -4.43
C PRO A 425 5.85 18.54 -3.56
N TYR A 426 5.24 19.70 -3.39
CA TYR A 426 3.85 19.77 -2.94
C TYR A 426 2.98 19.26 -4.08
N ARG A 427 2.12 18.28 -3.81
CA ARG A 427 1.24 17.66 -4.80
C ARG A 427 -0.19 17.96 -4.46
N GLN A 428 -0.98 18.20 -5.50
CA GLN A 428 -2.42 18.25 -5.46
C GLN A 428 -2.98 17.39 -6.58
N THR A 429 -3.99 16.60 -6.24
CA THR A 429 -4.83 15.85 -7.18
C THR A 429 -6.27 16.12 -6.80
N GLN A 430 -7.06 16.59 -7.76
CA GLN A 430 -8.47 16.97 -7.56
C GLN A 430 -9.32 16.37 -8.68
N ILE A 431 -10.47 15.78 -8.33
CA ILE A 431 -11.49 15.37 -9.30
C ILE A 431 -12.30 16.60 -9.74
N LEU A 432 -12.34 16.86 -11.05
CA LEU A 432 -13.16 17.94 -11.62
C LEU A 432 -14.49 17.44 -12.17
N PHE A 433 -14.47 16.23 -12.72
CA PHE A 433 -15.64 15.59 -13.32
C PHE A 433 -15.53 14.09 -13.11
N GLN A 434 -16.68 13.44 -12.89
CA GLN A 434 -16.78 12.00 -12.72
C GLN A 434 -17.95 11.48 -13.57
N GLY A 435 -17.68 10.44 -14.35
CA GLY A 435 -18.62 9.86 -15.32
C GLY A 435 -18.17 8.46 -15.75
N ASN A 436 -18.70 7.97 -16.87
CA ASN A 436 -18.09 6.83 -17.57
C ASN A 436 -16.87 7.31 -18.39
N GLN A 437 -16.11 6.37 -18.95
CA GLN A 437 -14.91 6.68 -19.72
C GLN A 437 -15.20 7.67 -20.87
N THR A 438 -16.26 7.44 -21.66
CA THR A 438 -16.63 8.30 -22.78
C THR A 438 -16.93 9.72 -22.33
N ASP A 439 -17.76 9.88 -21.29
CA ASP A 439 -18.13 11.20 -20.77
C ASP A 439 -16.90 11.96 -20.26
N THR A 440 -15.96 11.27 -19.61
CA THR A 440 -14.71 11.90 -19.14
C THR A 440 -13.81 12.34 -20.28
N LEU A 441 -13.76 11.60 -21.40
CA LEU A 441 -12.98 12.00 -22.57
C LEU A 441 -13.60 13.20 -23.29
N VAL A 442 -14.94 13.27 -23.36
CA VAL A 442 -15.65 14.44 -23.88
C VAL A 442 -15.36 15.65 -22.99
N PHE A 443 -15.54 15.53 -21.67
CA PHE A 443 -15.25 16.61 -20.73
C PHE A 443 -13.79 17.07 -20.82
N LEU A 444 -12.82 16.14 -20.91
CA LEU A 444 -11.40 16.47 -21.05
C LEU A 444 -11.12 17.23 -22.35
N SER A 445 -11.80 16.89 -23.44
CA SER A 445 -11.66 17.57 -24.74
C SER A 445 -12.25 18.97 -24.71
N GLU A 446 -13.45 19.14 -24.16
CA GLU A 446 -14.07 20.46 -23.96
C GLU A 446 -13.22 21.35 -23.05
N LEU A 447 -12.64 20.78 -21.99
CA LEU A 447 -11.71 21.50 -21.13
C LEU A 447 -10.45 21.91 -21.89
N ALA A 448 -9.87 21.03 -22.71
CA ALA A 448 -8.68 21.34 -23.49
C ALA A 448 -8.92 22.48 -24.49
N GLU A 449 -10.10 22.56 -25.11
CA GLU A 449 -10.48 23.66 -26.00
C GLU A 449 -10.42 25.03 -25.29
N GLN A 450 -10.86 25.12 -24.03
CA GLN A 450 -10.77 26.34 -23.23
C GLN A 450 -9.33 26.78 -22.94
N TYR A 451 -8.38 25.85 -22.99
CA TYR A 451 -6.95 26.10 -22.83
C TYR A 451 -6.21 26.20 -24.16
N GLU A 452 -6.91 26.14 -25.30
CA GLU A 452 -6.32 26.09 -26.64
C GLU A 452 -5.32 24.91 -26.77
N LYS A 453 -5.69 23.77 -26.20
CA LYS A 453 -4.92 22.52 -26.19
C LYS A 453 -5.71 21.38 -26.82
N THR A 454 -5.04 20.26 -27.05
CA THR A 454 -5.65 19.00 -27.46
C THR A 454 -5.19 17.90 -26.50
N PRO A 455 -6.10 17.06 -25.97
CA PRO A 455 -5.71 15.91 -25.19
C PRO A 455 -4.95 14.91 -26.06
N GLU A 456 -3.83 14.41 -25.54
CA GLU A 456 -3.02 13.40 -26.20
C GLU A 456 -3.00 12.13 -25.37
N MET A 457 -2.96 10.99 -26.07
CA MET A 457 -2.77 9.68 -25.47
C MET A 457 -1.29 9.55 -25.07
N VAL A 458 -0.98 9.75 -23.78
CA VAL A 458 0.40 9.62 -23.26
C VAL A 458 0.48 8.37 -22.38
N GLU A 459 1.27 7.41 -22.84
CA GLU A 459 1.36 6.06 -22.27
C GLU A 459 -0.02 5.38 -22.22
N LEU A 460 -0.70 5.44 -21.07
CA LEU A 460 -1.95 4.73 -20.79
C LEU A 460 -3.15 5.64 -20.54
N SER A 461 -2.96 6.97 -20.46
CA SER A 461 -4.07 7.90 -20.16
C SER A 461 -4.07 9.14 -21.05
N TYR A 462 -5.25 9.57 -21.50
CA TYR A 462 -5.43 10.83 -22.23
C TYR A 462 -5.20 12.02 -21.29
N ARG A 463 -4.37 12.97 -21.72
CA ARG A 463 -4.03 14.16 -20.92
C ARG A 463 -3.60 15.34 -21.77
N PHE A 464 -3.62 16.53 -21.20
CA PHE A 464 -2.91 17.69 -21.74
C PHE A 464 -2.30 18.53 -20.63
N TRP A 465 -1.18 19.18 -20.93
CA TRP A 465 -0.49 20.06 -20.00
C TRP A 465 -0.91 21.52 -20.21
N THR A 466 -1.15 22.22 -19.12
CA THR A 466 -1.33 23.67 -19.10
C THR A 466 -0.06 24.37 -18.68
N ILE A 467 0.70 23.76 -17.77
CA ILE A 467 2.04 24.17 -17.39
C ILE A 467 2.94 22.93 -17.44
N GLU A 468 3.74 22.83 -18.49
CA GLU A 468 4.68 21.73 -18.64
C GLU A 468 5.85 21.85 -17.68
N ARG A 469 6.32 20.68 -17.21
CA ARG A 469 7.59 20.61 -16.49
C ARG A 469 8.72 21.14 -17.41
N PRO A 470 9.56 22.06 -16.93
CA PRO A 470 10.77 22.39 -17.65
C PRO A 470 11.64 21.13 -17.78
N GLN A 471 12.01 20.75 -19.00
CA GLN A 471 12.77 19.51 -19.21
C GLN A 471 14.25 19.71 -18.88
N PRO A 472 14.89 18.76 -18.17
CA PRO A 472 16.32 18.83 -17.98
C PRO A 472 17.04 18.62 -19.31
N TYR A 473 18.02 19.46 -19.60
CA TYR A 473 18.83 19.36 -20.81
C TYR A 473 20.27 18.96 -20.48
N TRP A 474 20.95 18.36 -21.44
CA TRP A 474 22.36 18.02 -21.31
C TRP A 474 23.20 19.12 -21.95
N THR A 475 24.16 19.65 -21.19
CA THR A 475 25.16 20.58 -21.72
C THR A 475 26.56 20.06 -21.47
N GLU A 476 27.50 20.55 -22.26
CA GLU A 476 28.92 20.24 -22.13
C GLU A 476 29.61 21.38 -21.39
N VAL A 477 30.28 21.04 -20.29
CA VAL A 477 31.10 22.00 -19.52
C VAL A 477 32.56 21.58 -19.58
N GLU A 478 33.45 22.54 -19.81
CA GLU A 478 34.87 22.32 -19.59
C GLU A 478 35.14 22.20 -18.09
N VAL A 479 35.65 21.05 -17.68
CA VAL A 479 36.09 20.81 -16.31
C VAL A 479 37.61 20.70 -16.32
N GLN A 480 38.26 21.55 -15.53
CA GLN A 480 39.69 21.44 -15.32
C GLN A 480 39.96 20.29 -14.35
N THR A 481 40.72 19.30 -14.80
CA THR A 481 41.14 18.18 -13.95
C THR A 481 42.19 18.64 -12.95
N LYS A 482 42.39 17.86 -11.88
CA LYS A 482 43.43 18.14 -10.85
C LYS A 482 44.85 18.28 -11.41
N THR A 483 45.11 17.80 -12.63
CA THR A 483 46.40 17.91 -13.32
C THR A 483 46.50 19.12 -14.27
N GLY A 484 45.52 20.03 -14.24
CA GLY A 484 45.47 21.22 -15.09
C GLY A 484 44.96 20.97 -16.52
N LYS A 485 44.75 19.71 -16.93
CA LYS A 485 44.19 19.38 -18.26
C LYS A 485 42.69 19.68 -18.30
N LYS A 486 42.25 20.40 -19.34
CA LYS A 486 40.83 20.63 -19.64
C LYS A 486 40.20 19.35 -20.20
N ARG A 487 39.01 18.99 -19.71
CA ARG A 487 38.17 17.92 -20.26
C ARG A 487 36.73 18.38 -20.35
N THR A 488 36.07 18.07 -21.46
CA THR A 488 34.64 18.29 -21.61
C THR A 488 33.86 17.22 -20.82
N LYS A 489 32.95 17.65 -19.95
CA LYS A 489 32.04 16.77 -19.21
C LYS A 489 30.62 17.13 -19.57
N ARG A 490 29.85 16.13 -19.99
CA ARG A 490 28.40 16.27 -20.18
C ARG A 490 27.73 16.28 -18.81
N ILE A 491 27.03 17.36 -18.48
CA ILE A 491 26.27 17.51 -17.24
C ILE A 491 24.78 17.65 -17.57
N LYS A 492 23.93 17.06 -16.73
CA LYS A 492 22.48 17.23 -16.80
C LYS A 492 22.13 18.50 -16.03
N VAL A 493 21.68 19.52 -16.73
CA VAL A 493 21.18 20.75 -16.11
C VAL A 493 19.73 20.50 -15.71
N VAL A 494 19.48 20.54 -14.40
CA VAL A 494 18.14 20.47 -13.84
C VAL A 494 17.58 21.89 -13.80
N PRO A 495 16.33 22.12 -14.21
CA PRO A 495 15.71 23.44 -14.12
C PRO A 495 15.82 24.02 -12.70
N PRO A 496 16.11 25.33 -12.58
CA PRO A 496 16.16 25.96 -11.27
C PRO A 496 14.78 25.90 -10.61
N ARG A 497 14.78 25.65 -9.31
CA ARG A 497 13.58 25.78 -8.48
C ARG A 497 13.46 27.23 -7.99
N PRO A 498 12.24 27.76 -7.76
CA PRO A 498 10.97 27.05 -7.85
C PRO A 498 10.40 26.96 -9.26
N TYR A 499 9.64 25.89 -9.53
CA TYR A 499 8.77 25.79 -10.71
C TYR A 499 7.51 25.00 -10.36
N VAL A 500 6.47 25.13 -11.18
CA VAL A 500 5.23 24.36 -11.06
C VAL A 500 4.97 23.56 -12.32
N GLU A 501 4.09 22.57 -12.22
CA GLU A 501 3.51 21.89 -13.36
C GLU A 501 2.02 21.63 -13.10
N GLU A 502 1.21 21.67 -14.16
CA GLU A 502 -0.22 21.38 -14.14
C GLU A 502 -0.61 20.66 -15.43
N TYR A 503 -1.44 19.63 -15.26
CA TYR A 503 -2.07 18.92 -16.36
C TYR A 503 -3.40 18.33 -15.94
N PHE A 504 -4.21 18.04 -16.94
CA PHE A 504 -5.49 17.35 -16.79
C PHE A 504 -5.39 15.96 -17.40
N VAL A 505 -5.97 14.96 -16.74
CA VAL A 505 -5.90 13.57 -17.17
C VAL A 505 -7.21 12.83 -16.91
N ALA A 506 -7.65 12.02 -17.87
CA ALA A 506 -8.76 11.10 -17.68
C ALA A 506 -8.24 9.73 -17.21
N ALA A 507 -8.76 9.23 -16.10
CA ALA A 507 -8.38 7.94 -15.51
C ALA A 507 -9.53 7.36 -14.67
N PRO A 508 -9.49 6.08 -14.30
CA PRO A 508 -10.43 5.52 -13.34
C PRO A 508 -10.48 6.33 -12.04
N ALA A 509 -11.69 6.56 -11.52
CA ALA A 509 -12.02 7.42 -10.39
C ALA A 509 -11.63 6.79 -9.03
N ALA A 510 -10.46 6.16 -8.96
CA ALA A 510 -10.01 5.39 -7.80
C ALA A 510 -9.15 6.21 -6.83
N VAL A 511 -8.51 7.27 -7.32
CA VAL A 511 -7.68 8.18 -6.53
C VAL A 511 -8.57 9.25 -5.93
N TYR A 512 -8.48 9.43 -4.62
CA TYR A 512 -9.19 10.48 -3.91
C TYR A 512 -8.40 11.79 -3.92
N ASP A 513 -9.08 12.89 -3.60
CA ASP A 513 -8.45 14.21 -3.52
C ASP A 513 -7.35 14.26 -2.47
N LYS A 514 -6.13 14.60 -2.91
CA LYS A 514 -4.94 14.57 -2.06
C LYS A 514 -4.19 15.87 -2.12
N GLN A 515 -3.92 16.42 -0.94
CA GLN A 515 -3.06 17.58 -0.78
C GLN A 515 -2.24 17.47 0.51
N ARG A 516 -1.01 18.00 0.47
CA ARG A 516 -0.06 17.94 1.61
C ARG A 516 -0.17 19.11 2.57
N ILE A 517 -0.75 20.20 2.11
CA ILE A 517 -0.90 21.49 2.79
C ILE A 517 -2.33 21.94 2.59
N THR A 518 -2.79 22.91 3.38
CA THR A 518 -4.14 23.43 3.20
C THR A 518 -4.30 24.07 1.81
N PRO A 519 -5.52 24.11 1.25
CA PRO A 519 -5.84 24.83 0.02
C PRO A 519 -5.21 26.23 -0.02
N GLU A 520 -5.44 27.03 1.02
CA GLU A 520 -5.01 28.42 1.08
C GLU A 520 -3.48 28.55 0.99
N LEU A 521 -2.75 27.67 1.70
CA LEU A 521 -1.29 27.68 1.66
C LEU A 521 -0.75 27.24 0.29
N TYR A 522 -1.47 26.36 -0.41
CA TYR A 522 -1.07 25.92 -1.75
C TYR A 522 -1.30 27.02 -2.78
N ASP A 523 -2.45 27.69 -2.74
CA ASP A 523 -2.76 28.81 -3.63
C ASP A 523 -1.78 29.96 -3.44
N LEU A 524 -1.40 30.27 -2.19
CA LEU A 524 -0.37 31.27 -1.90
C LEU A 524 1.00 30.88 -2.46
N LYS A 525 1.42 29.62 -2.29
CA LYS A 525 2.69 29.13 -2.85
C LYS A 525 2.65 29.13 -4.38
N TRP A 526 1.51 28.77 -4.97
CA TRP A 526 1.29 28.81 -6.41
C TRP A 526 1.43 30.24 -6.94
N LEU A 527 0.65 31.17 -6.39
CA LEU A 527 0.68 32.61 -6.70
C LEU A 527 2.09 33.19 -6.58
N GLY A 528 2.82 32.82 -5.52
CA GLY A 528 4.19 33.27 -5.31
C GLY A 528 5.20 32.82 -6.37
N ILE A 529 4.91 31.73 -7.11
CA ILE A 529 5.79 31.18 -8.15
C ILE A 529 5.35 31.60 -9.55
N THR A 530 4.04 31.57 -9.83
CA THR A 530 3.49 31.84 -11.16
C THR A 530 3.09 33.32 -11.35
N GLY A 531 2.96 34.08 -10.27
CA GLY A 531 2.41 35.45 -10.28
C GLY A 531 0.91 35.52 -10.49
N GLN A 532 0.21 34.38 -10.58
CA GLN A 532 -1.24 34.29 -10.79
C GLN A 532 -1.84 33.19 -9.93
N LEU A 533 -3.10 33.34 -9.50
CA LEU A 533 -3.82 32.23 -8.88
C LEU A 533 -4.07 31.11 -9.90
N PRO A 534 -4.27 29.86 -9.46
CA PRO A 534 -4.69 28.79 -10.37
C PRO A 534 -5.98 29.16 -11.11
N ARG A 535 -6.11 28.77 -12.39
CA ARG A 535 -7.32 29.03 -13.18
C ARG A 535 -8.55 28.27 -12.67
N ILE A 536 -8.32 27.11 -12.06
CA ILE A 536 -9.33 26.34 -11.34
C ILE A 536 -8.89 26.34 -9.88
N GLY A 537 -9.61 27.05 -9.03
CA GLY A 537 -9.33 27.13 -7.60
C GLY A 537 -9.37 25.75 -6.94
N ILE A 538 -8.69 25.63 -5.81
CA ILE A 538 -8.60 24.36 -5.07
C ILE A 538 -9.96 23.94 -4.51
N ASN A 539 -10.83 24.92 -4.26
CA ASN A 539 -12.18 24.71 -3.74
C ASN A 539 -13.26 24.87 -4.82
N ASP A 540 -12.88 24.95 -6.09
CA ASP A 540 -13.85 24.96 -7.19
C ASP A 540 -14.40 23.53 -7.34
N GLU A 541 -15.39 23.19 -6.52
CA GLU A 541 -16.04 21.87 -6.50
C GLU A 541 -16.80 21.56 -7.81
N GLU A 542 -16.99 22.59 -8.63
CA GLU A 542 -17.52 22.51 -9.98
C GLU A 542 -16.70 23.44 -10.88
N ALA A 543 -15.76 22.86 -11.63
CA ALA A 543 -15.37 23.48 -12.88
C ALA A 543 -16.62 23.49 -13.76
N THR A 544 -17.39 24.57 -13.72
CA THR A 544 -18.61 24.71 -14.51
C THR A 544 -18.18 24.88 -15.95
N ILE A 545 -17.97 23.77 -16.65
CA ILE A 545 -18.08 23.79 -18.10
C ILE A 545 -19.54 24.13 -18.36
N THR A 546 -19.79 25.34 -18.85
CA THR A 546 -21.08 25.73 -19.40
C THR A 546 -21.31 24.84 -20.62
N THR A 547 -21.74 23.59 -20.38
CA THR A 547 -21.93 22.63 -21.46
C THR A 547 -22.89 23.28 -22.45
N SER A 548 -22.50 23.31 -23.72
CA SER A 548 -23.36 23.75 -24.83
C SER A 548 -24.51 22.75 -25.09
N SER A 549 -24.85 21.93 -24.10
CA SER A 549 -25.84 20.85 -24.09
C SER A 549 -27.29 21.32 -24.29
N ASN A 550 -27.55 22.63 -24.27
CA ASN A 550 -28.82 23.20 -24.75
C ASN A 550 -29.06 23.02 -26.26
N ARG A 551 -28.08 22.53 -27.05
CA ARG A 551 -28.27 22.31 -28.49
C ARG A 551 -28.74 20.91 -28.91
N VAL A 552 -28.67 19.90 -28.03
CA VAL A 552 -28.99 18.50 -28.42
C VAL A 552 -30.41 18.08 -28.04
N LYS A 553 -31.13 18.82 -27.19
CA LYS A 553 -32.52 18.48 -26.78
C LYS A 553 -33.64 18.96 -27.71
N SER A 554 -33.37 19.62 -28.84
CA SER A 554 -34.43 20.19 -29.71
C SER A 554 -34.69 19.45 -31.04
N ARG A 555 -34.16 18.24 -31.24
CA ARG A 555 -34.46 17.44 -32.44
C ARG A 555 -34.84 15.98 -32.12
N SER A 556 -35.91 15.80 -31.35
CA SER A 556 -36.64 14.52 -31.35
C SER A 556 -38.10 14.73 -30.92
N SER A 557 -38.89 15.39 -31.77
CA SER A 557 -40.35 15.42 -31.63
C SER A 557 -41.04 15.49 -32.98
N ALA A 558 -40.90 14.44 -33.79
CA ALA A 558 -41.85 14.15 -34.87
C ALA A 558 -41.72 12.70 -35.34
N ALA A 559 -42.52 11.79 -34.79
CA ALA A 559 -43.17 10.68 -35.52
C ALA A 559 -43.92 9.74 -34.55
N THR A 560 -45.23 9.94 -34.48
CA THR A 560 -46.26 8.90 -34.67
C THR A 560 -46.03 7.51 -34.07
N ASN A 561 -46.82 7.13 -33.04
CA ASN A 561 -47.87 6.13 -33.27
C ASN A 561 -48.95 6.07 -32.18
N ARG A 562 -50.20 6.05 -32.67
CA ARG A 562 -51.42 5.76 -31.93
C ARG A 562 -51.48 4.27 -31.59
N ARG A 563 -52.00 3.90 -30.42
CA ARG A 563 -53.08 2.90 -30.31
C ARG A 563 -53.83 2.99 -28.97
N ARG A 564 -55.15 2.86 -29.10
CA ARG A 564 -56.22 2.84 -28.10
C ARG A 564 -56.13 1.61 -27.19
N ILE A 565 -56.79 1.69 -26.02
CA ILE A 565 -57.80 0.77 -25.42
C ILE A 565 -58.10 1.37 -24.02
N SER A 566 -59.14 2.20 -23.90
CA SER A 566 -60.51 1.94 -23.43
C SER A 566 -60.69 1.76 -21.92
N VAL A 567 -61.51 2.66 -21.40
CA VAL A 567 -62.08 2.78 -20.05
C VAL A 567 -63.01 1.61 -19.72
N SER A 568 -63.00 1.13 -18.47
CA SER A 568 -64.21 0.64 -17.82
C SER A 568 -64.20 0.98 -16.33
N SER A 569 -65.34 1.45 -15.87
CA SER A 569 -65.64 2.11 -14.61
C SER A 569 -66.28 1.18 -13.57
N ASN A 570 -65.93 1.42 -12.29
CA ASN A 570 -66.77 1.38 -11.06
C ASN A 570 -67.27 0.02 -10.50
N PRO A 571 -67.77 -0.03 -9.23
CA PRO A 571 -67.23 0.50 -7.97
C PRO A 571 -67.45 -0.47 -6.75
N GLY A 572 -66.90 -0.13 -5.57
CA GLY A 572 -67.63 -0.38 -4.30
C GLY A 572 -66.85 -0.91 -3.08
N ILE A 573 -66.93 -0.12 -1.97
CA ILE A 573 -67.27 -0.51 -0.56
C ILE A 573 -66.22 -1.37 0.19
N SER A 574 -65.80 -1.15 1.45
CA SER A 574 -66.12 -0.24 2.57
C SER A 574 -64.91 -0.12 3.52
N MET A 575 -64.89 0.93 4.34
CA MET A 575 -64.05 1.07 5.53
C MET A 575 -64.39 0.06 6.63
N SER A 576 -63.36 -0.48 7.29
CA SER A 576 -63.18 -0.56 8.75
C SER A 576 -61.76 -1.03 9.05
#